data_AF-A0A7C4BPX5-F1
#
_entry.id   AF-A0A7C4BPX5-F1
#
_cell.length_a   1.000
_cell.length_b   1.000
_cell.length_c   1.000
_cell.angle_alpha   90.00
_cell.angle_beta   90.00
_cell.angle_gamma   90.00
#
_symmetry.space_group_name_H-M   'P 1'
#
loop_
_entity.id
_entity.type
_entity.pdbx_description
1 polymer ?
#
loop_
_entity_poly.entity_id
_entity_poly.type
_entity_poly.pdbx_seq_one_letter_code
_entity_poly.pdbx_strand_id
1 'polypeptide(L)'
;MYKKQYLAVDENLILEYFPMECTIKGLLAIYEKFFQLRFEQIPATSFWHQDVQLIAAYNALDGVLLGYLLLDFYPRPNKYNHACHVTMVPAIIDEHGKSLPEVSLVIANFLKSTTDKPSLLKGNDVCTFFHEFGHAIHGLLGRTRLASQSGTSVKRDFVEMPSQMLEEWLWDTEVLKMISSHYKTGEPLPDALIRNIKKRKHFDSGDWTQRQIYLALFALALFGPGADKNPHALQEHYYRTLCPHVLFWPEDRMYASFGHLTGYASRYYGYGRRFLPSICSATSRSIDC
;
A
#
# COMPACT_ATOMS: atom_id res chain seq x y z
N MET A 1 -4.35 -23.10 2.79
CA MET A 1 -4.83 -24.46 2.45
C MET A 1 -5.70 -24.46 1.19
N TYR A 2 -6.81 -23.70 1.15
CA TYR A 2 -7.70 -23.60 -0.03
C TYR A 2 -7.01 -23.03 -1.30
N LYS A 3 -6.28 -21.91 -1.21
CA LYS A 3 -5.51 -21.34 -2.34
C LYS A 3 -4.50 -22.32 -2.96
N LYS A 4 -3.78 -23.09 -2.12
CA LYS A 4 -2.79 -24.08 -2.58
C LYS A 4 -3.47 -25.26 -3.28
N GLN A 5 -4.62 -25.72 -2.76
CA GLN A 5 -5.36 -26.86 -3.30
C GLN A 5 -6.08 -26.55 -4.62
N TYR A 6 -6.66 -25.35 -4.77
CA TYR A 6 -7.51 -25.02 -5.93
C TYR A 6 -6.81 -24.18 -7.00
N LEU A 7 -5.69 -23.50 -6.68
CA LEU A 7 -4.94 -22.68 -7.64
C LEU A 7 -3.55 -23.24 -7.97
N ALA A 8 -3.11 -24.32 -7.30
CA ALA A 8 -1.75 -24.86 -7.40
C ALA A 8 -0.66 -23.78 -7.19
N VAL A 9 -0.95 -22.77 -6.36
CA VAL A 9 0.00 -21.70 -6.04
C VAL A 9 0.76 -22.06 -4.78
N ASP A 10 2.08 -22.17 -4.88
CA ASP A 10 2.96 -22.26 -3.72
C ASP A 10 3.45 -20.86 -3.32
N GLU A 11 2.88 -20.32 -2.25
CA GLU A 11 3.25 -18.99 -1.74
C GLU A 11 4.68 -18.95 -1.19
N ASN A 12 5.20 -20.07 -0.70
CA ASN A 12 6.57 -20.12 -0.21
C ASN A 12 7.55 -19.98 -1.37
N LEU A 13 7.29 -20.67 -2.48
CA LEU A 13 8.11 -20.56 -3.69
C LEU A 13 8.07 -19.15 -4.27
N ILE A 14 6.90 -18.51 -4.31
CA ILE A 14 6.76 -17.12 -4.81
C ILE A 14 7.55 -16.16 -3.92
N LEU A 15 7.46 -16.31 -2.60
CA LEU A 15 8.11 -15.42 -1.63
C LEU A 15 9.65 -15.43 -1.76
N GLU A 16 10.26 -16.51 -2.25
CA GLU A 16 11.70 -16.58 -2.53
C GLU A 16 12.16 -15.61 -3.63
N TYR A 17 11.24 -15.08 -4.43
CA TYR A 17 11.53 -14.11 -5.50
C TYR A 17 11.29 -12.65 -5.10
N PHE A 18 10.78 -12.36 -3.90
CA PHE A 18 10.57 -10.98 -3.45
C PHE A 18 11.42 -10.60 -2.23
N PRO A 19 12.77 -10.62 -2.33
CA PRO A 19 13.61 -9.96 -1.34
C PRO A 19 13.27 -8.47 -1.26
N MET A 20 13.13 -7.95 -0.04
CA MET A 20 12.76 -6.56 0.21
C MET A 20 13.65 -5.56 -0.56
N GLU A 21 14.96 -5.72 -0.53
CA GLU A 21 15.90 -4.82 -1.23
C GLU A 21 15.70 -4.84 -2.75
N CYS A 22 15.48 -6.03 -3.31
CA CYS A 22 15.18 -6.19 -4.74
C CYS A 22 13.85 -5.51 -5.10
N THR A 23 12.81 -5.72 -4.30
CA THR A 23 11.49 -5.12 -4.52
C THR A 23 11.51 -3.61 -4.36
N ILE A 24 12.23 -3.05 -3.38
CA ILE A 24 12.42 -1.59 -3.24
C ILE A 24 13.13 -1.05 -4.47
N LYS A 25 14.28 -1.62 -4.86
CA LYS A 25 15.05 -1.16 -6.02
C LYS A 25 14.22 -1.19 -7.30
N GLY A 26 13.49 -2.27 -7.53
CA GLY A 26 12.62 -2.40 -8.70
C GLY A 26 11.46 -1.39 -8.69
N LEU A 27 10.82 -1.19 -7.54
CA LEU A 27 9.76 -0.18 -7.39
C LEU A 27 10.27 1.23 -7.69
N LEU A 28 11.42 1.60 -7.11
CA LEU A 28 12.05 2.89 -7.36
C LEU A 28 12.35 3.07 -8.86
N ALA A 29 12.95 2.06 -9.51
CA ALA A 29 13.26 2.12 -10.94
C ALA A 29 12.00 2.32 -11.82
N ILE A 30 10.87 1.72 -11.44
CA ILE A 30 9.59 1.94 -12.14
C ILE A 30 9.17 3.41 -11.99
N TYR A 31 9.23 3.96 -10.78
CA TYR A 31 8.87 5.35 -10.53
C TYR A 31 9.85 6.36 -11.15
N GLU A 32 11.15 6.05 -11.21
CA GLU A 32 12.14 6.85 -11.91
C GLU A 32 11.77 6.99 -13.39
N LYS A 33 11.47 5.87 -14.05
CA LYS A 33 11.07 5.86 -15.46
C LYS A 33 9.73 6.55 -15.69
N PHE A 34 8.72 6.24 -14.88
CA PHE A 34 7.35 6.70 -15.13
C PHE A 34 7.13 8.18 -14.76
N PHE A 35 7.71 8.63 -13.65
CA PHE A 35 7.51 9.99 -13.13
C PHE A 35 8.70 10.93 -13.39
N GLN A 36 9.74 10.46 -14.11
CA GLN A 36 10.97 11.21 -14.33
C GLN A 36 11.61 11.66 -13.02
N LEU A 37 11.78 10.68 -12.12
CA LEU A 37 12.39 10.86 -10.81
C LEU A 37 13.80 10.26 -10.79
N ARG A 38 14.58 10.70 -9.81
CA ARG A 38 15.84 10.08 -9.43
C ARG A 38 15.82 9.86 -7.93
N PHE A 39 16.05 8.63 -7.49
CA PHE A 39 16.14 8.31 -6.07
C PHE A 39 17.59 8.08 -5.66
N GLU A 40 17.93 8.50 -4.45
CA GLU A 40 19.24 8.32 -3.87
C GLU A 40 19.08 7.82 -2.45
N GLN A 41 19.60 6.62 -2.17
CA GLN A 41 19.61 6.09 -0.81
C GLN A 41 20.68 6.82 0.00
N ILE A 42 20.24 7.50 1.05
CA ILE A 42 21.13 8.27 1.92
C ILE A 42 21.40 7.46 3.19
N PRO A 43 22.66 7.40 3.65
CA PRO A 43 22.97 6.83 4.96
C PRO A 43 22.12 7.46 6.05
N ALA A 44 21.21 6.66 6.60
CA ALA A 44 20.34 7.08 7.69
C ALA A 44 21.17 7.21 8.97
N THR A 45 21.37 8.45 9.43
CA THR A 45 22.03 8.71 10.72
C THR A 45 21.03 9.37 11.67
N SER A 46 20.99 8.89 12.91
CA SER A 46 20.28 9.54 14.02
C SER A 46 18.75 9.66 13.91
N PHE A 47 18.06 8.72 13.25
CA PHE A 47 16.60 8.59 13.36
C PHE A 47 16.17 7.87 14.64
N TRP A 48 14.86 7.77 14.87
CA TRP A 48 14.28 7.10 16.04
C TRP A 48 14.58 5.60 16.11
N HIS A 49 15.02 4.97 15.02
CA HIS A 49 15.43 3.57 15.00
C HIS A 49 16.48 3.31 13.92
N GLN A 50 17.44 2.42 14.20
CA GLN A 50 18.56 2.08 13.30
C GLN A 50 18.12 1.44 11.98
N ASP A 51 16.95 0.81 11.95
CA ASP A 51 16.42 0.15 10.76
C ASP A 51 15.69 1.11 9.80
N VAL A 52 15.51 2.39 10.18
CA VAL A 52 14.83 3.38 9.32
C VAL A 52 15.76 3.71 8.15
N GLN A 53 15.26 3.53 6.94
CA GLN A 53 16.00 3.89 5.72
C GLN A 53 15.56 5.27 5.24
N LEU A 54 16.49 6.00 4.63
CA LEU A 54 16.24 7.31 4.04
C LEU A 54 16.52 7.27 2.54
N ILE A 55 15.59 7.77 1.75
CA ILE A 55 15.73 7.97 0.32
C ILE A 55 15.45 9.43 0.00
N ALA A 56 16.38 10.12 -0.65
CA ALA A 56 16.11 11.42 -1.26
C ALA A 56 15.56 11.21 -2.67
N ALA A 57 14.58 12.04 -3.03
CA ALA A 57 13.95 12.02 -4.33
C ALA A 57 14.16 13.36 -5.03
N TYR A 58 14.57 13.30 -6.29
CA TYR A 58 14.87 14.45 -7.13
C TYR A 58 14.04 14.37 -8.41
N ASN A 59 13.75 15.53 -8.99
CA ASN A 59 13.29 15.60 -10.38
C ASN A 59 14.49 15.28 -11.29
N ALA A 60 14.33 14.28 -12.16
CA ALA A 60 15.41 13.84 -13.04
C ALA A 60 15.76 14.87 -14.13
N LEU A 61 14.82 15.75 -14.49
CA LEU A 61 15.00 16.72 -15.57
C LEU A 61 15.87 17.92 -15.17
N ASP A 62 15.69 18.43 -13.95
CA ASP A 62 16.34 19.66 -13.47
C ASP A 62 17.20 19.44 -12.21
N GLY A 63 17.18 18.24 -11.63
CA GLY A 63 17.94 17.89 -10.43
C GLY A 63 17.39 18.48 -9.13
N VAL A 64 16.21 19.13 -9.16
CA VAL A 64 15.62 19.75 -7.97
C VAL A 64 15.25 18.68 -6.95
N LEU A 65 15.65 18.88 -5.69
CA LEU A 65 15.24 18.03 -4.57
C LEU A 65 13.73 18.20 -4.33
N LEU A 66 13.02 17.09 -4.46
CA LEU A 66 11.58 17.01 -4.29
C LEU A 66 11.19 16.68 -2.85
N GLY A 67 11.98 15.85 -2.17
CA GLY A 67 11.70 15.46 -0.81
C GLY A 67 12.49 14.23 -0.36
N TYR A 68 12.12 13.75 0.82
CA TYR A 68 12.71 12.63 1.51
C TYR A 68 11.64 11.60 1.87
N LEU A 69 11.95 10.33 1.63
CA LEU A 69 11.13 9.18 1.98
C LEU A 69 11.83 8.39 3.08
N LEU A 70 11.20 8.32 4.25
CA LEU A 70 11.60 7.50 5.38
C LEU A 70 10.86 6.17 5.32
N LEU A 71 11.60 5.07 5.35
CA LEU A 71 11.02 3.73 5.28
C LEU A 71 11.23 3.00 6.61
N ASP A 72 10.15 2.67 7.30
CA ASP A 72 10.16 1.97 8.59
C ASP A 72 9.36 0.66 8.47
N PHE A 73 10.03 -0.42 8.08
CA PHE A 73 9.35 -1.65 7.62
C PHE A 73 9.31 -2.80 8.61
N TYR A 74 10.16 -2.82 9.63
CA TYR A 74 10.25 -3.98 10.51
C TYR A 74 9.42 -3.82 11.79
N PRO A 75 8.73 -4.89 12.25
CA PRO A 75 7.96 -4.86 13.47
C PRO A 75 8.88 -4.76 14.69
N ARG A 76 8.43 -4.02 15.70
CA ARG A 76 9.08 -3.94 17.03
C ARG A 76 8.07 -3.52 18.09
N PRO A 77 8.31 -3.79 19.38
CA PRO A 77 7.43 -3.35 20.45
C PRO A 77 7.11 -1.85 20.37
N ASN A 78 5.85 -1.50 20.61
CA ASN A 78 5.34 -0.12 20.63
C ASN A 78 5.39 0.64 19.28
N LYS A 79 5.71 -0.03 18.16
CA LYS A 79 5.54 0.53 16.81
C LYS A 79 4.10 0.34 16.33
N TYR A 80 3.60 1.30 15.55
CA TYR A 80 2.34 1.15 14.83
C TYR A 80 2.32 -0.13 13.98
N ASN A 81 1.27 -0.93 14.15
CA ASN A 81 1.21 -2.33 13.69
C ASN A 81 0.54 -2.50 12.30
N HIS A 82 0.01 -1.44 11.71
CA HIS A 82 -0.50 -1.45 10.34
C HIS A 82 0.47 -0.81 9.37
N ALA A 83 0.28 -1.07 8.08
CA ALA A 83 0.94 -0.29 7.05
C ALA A 83 0.23 1.07 6.93
N CYS A 84 1.01 2.14 6.76
CA CYS A 84 0.48 3.46 6.45
C CYS A 84 1.55 4.39 5.87
N HIS A 85 1.06 5.41 5.17
CA HIS A 85 1.80 6.61 4.82
C HIS A 85 1.48 7.76 5.78
N VAL A 86 2.50 8.56 6.10
CA VAL A 86 2.38 9.77 6.91
C VAL A 86 3.20 10.89 6.26
N THR A 87 2.56 12.01 5.93
CA THR A 87 3.26 13.25 5.59
C THR A 87 3.75 13.93 6.87
N MET A 88 5.07 14.00 7.08
CA MET A 88 5.68 14.67 8.22
C MET A 88 5.91 16.16 7.95
N VAL A 89 6.39 16.48 6.74
CA VAL A 89 6.55 17.86 6.24
C VAL A 89 5.94 17.91 4.85
N PRO A 90 4.93 18.75 4.57
CA PRO A 90 4.26 18.78 3.27
C PRO A 90 5.11 19.43 2.17
N ALA A 91 4.87 19.03 0.92
CA ALA A 91 5.52 19.62 -0.25
C ALA A 91 4.88 20.98 -0.61
N ILE A 92 5.63 22.08 -0.48
CA ILE A 92 5.10 23.44 -0.67
C ILE A 92 5.90 24.19 -1.74
N ILE A 93 5.21 25.05 -2.51
CA ILE A 93 5.84 26.08 -3.35
C ILE A 93 5.77 27.41 -2.59
N ASP A 94 6.92 28.01 -2.31
CA ASP A 94 6.96 29.30 -1.61
C ASP A 94 6.52 30.48 -2.50
N GLU A 95 6.48 31.67 -1.90
CA GLU A 95 6.08 32.91 -2.58
C GLU A 95 7.00 33.32 -3.73
N HIS A 96 8.25 32.84 -3.73
CA HIS A 96 9.24 33.07 -4.77
C HIS A 96 9.22 31.98 -5.85
N GLY A 97 8.31 31.00 -5.74
CA GLY A 97 8.19 29.88 -6.68
C GLY A 97 9.18 28.74 -6.43
N LYS A 98 9.91 28.75 -5.31
CA LYS A 98 10.84 27.68 -4.95
C LYS A 98 10.07 26.50 -4.34
N SER A 99 10.39 25.30 -4.82
CA SER A 99 9.91 24.05 -4.23
C SER A 99 10.64 23.76 -2.92
N LEU A 100 9.88 23.60 -1.84
CA LEU A 100 10.36 23.11 -0.55
C LEU A 100 10.18 21.59 -0.48
N PRO A 101 11.20 20.85 0.02
CA PRO A 101 11.18 19.40 0.02
C PRO A 101 10.15 18.83 0.99
N GLU A 102 9.44 17.79 0.57
CA GLU A 102 8.60 17.00 1.47
C GLU A 102 9.43 16.11 2.39
N VAL A 103 8.87 15.73 3.54
CA VAL A 103 9.31 14.56 4.31
C VAL A 103 8.12 13.64 4.51
N SER A 104 8.21 12.42 3.98
CA SER A 104 7.18 11.39 4.01
C SER A 104 7.70 10.15 4.74
N LEU A 105 6.85 9.50 5.52
CA LEU A 105 7.14 8.27 6.25
C LEU A 105 6.21 7.16 5.76
N VAL A 106 6.81 6.04 5.33
CA VAL A 106 6.10 4.81 5.03
C VAL A 106 6.38 3.79 6.13
N ILE A 107 5.33 3.38 6.82
CA ILE A 107 5.38 2.40 7.90
C ILE A 107 4.83 1.08 7.37
N ALA A 108 5.51 -0.02 7.66
CA ALA A 108 4.99 -1.37 7.48
C ALA A 108 5.56 -2.31 8.56
N ASN A 109 5.15 -3.57 8.53
CA ASN A 109 5.53 -4.59 9.52
C ASN A 109 5.89 -5.92 8.82
N PHE A 110 6.81 -5.84 7.87
CA PHE A 110 7.31 -6.99 7.11
C PHE A 110 8.31 -7.80 7.94
N LEU A 111 8.41 -9.09 7.63
CA LEU A 111 9.33 -9.99 8.34
C LEU A 111 10.78 -9.52 8.15
N LYS A 112 11.46 -9.21 9.25
CA LYS A 112 12.88 -8.85 9.23
C LYS A 112 13.73 -10.04 8.78
N SER A 113 14.89 -9.76 8.19
CA SER A 113 15.90 -10.77 7.86
C SER A 113 16.31 -11.57 9.10
N THR A 114 16.70 -12.82 8.86
CA THR A 114 17.39 -13.68 9.83
C THR A 114 18.84 -13.89 9.37
N THR A 115 19.65 -14.58 10.17
CA THR A 115 21.04 -14.92 9.81
C THR A 115 21.14 -15.65 8.47
N ASP A 116 20.15 -16.49 8.14
CA ASP A 116 20.20 -17.39 6.99
C ASP A 116 19.32 -16.94 5.81
N LYS A 117 18.45 -15.94 6.01
CA LYS A 117 17.48 -15.49 5.01
C LYS A 117 17.29 -13.98 5.04
N PRO A 118 17.31 -13.31 3.87
CA PRO A 118 16.95 -11.90 3.80
C PRO A 118 15.47 -11.69 4.16
N SER A 119 15.07 -10.42 4.30
CA SER A 119 13.65 -10.09 4.42
C SER A 119 12.95 -10.43 3.10
N LEU A 120 12.00 -11.35 3.14
CA LEU A 120 11.24 -11.82 1.97
C LEU A 120 9.77 -11.40 2.13
N LEU A 121 9.23 -10.74 1.11
CA LEU A 121 7.87 -10.22 1.10
C LEU A 121 6.89 -11.28 0.60
N LYS A 122 5.74 -11.43 1.29
CA LYS A 122 4.61 -12.18 0.73
C LYS A 122 3.99 -11.37 -0.41
N GLY A 123 3.28 -12.04 -1.33
CA GLY A 123 2.60 -11.33 -2.42
C GLY A 123 1.64 -10.22 -1.95
N ASN A 124 0.94 -10.43 -0.82
CA ASN A 124 0.12 -9.37 -0.22
C ASN A 124 0.97 -8.22 0.36
N ASP A 125 2.13 -8.52 0.93
CA ASP A 125 3.05 -7.52 1.48
C ASP A 125 3.62 -6.62 0.37
N VAL A 126 3.90 -7.20 -0.81
CA VAL A 126 4.30 -6.43 -2.01
C VAL A 126 3.18 -5.48 -2.44
N CYS A 127 1.92 -5.94 -2.46
CA CYS A 127 0.76 -5.10 -2.77
C CYS A 127 0.58 -3.95 -1.76
N THR A 128 0.69 -4.25 -0.46
CA THR A 128 0.64 -3.25 0.60
C THR A 128 1.78 -2.25 0.47
N PHE A 129 2.99 -2.70 0.16
CA PHE A 129 4.12 -1.81 -0.05
C PHE A 129 3.89 -0.84 -1.22
N PHE A 130 3.43 -1.35 -2.37
CA PHE A 130 3.07 -0.52 -3.53
C PHE A 130 1.97 0.50 -3.19
N HIS A 131 0.96 0.10 -2.43
CA HIS A 131 -0.11 0.99 -2.00
C HIS A 131 0.43 2.17 -1.19
N GLU A 132 1.18 1.90 -0.11
CA GLU A 132 1.67 2.97 0.76
C GLU A 132 2.71 3.85 0.06
N PHE A 133 3.54 3.27 -0.81
CA PHE A 133 4.47 4.06 -1.61
C PHE A 133 3.74 4.91 -2.65
N GLY A 134 2.59 4.47 -3.15
CA GLY A 134 1.72 5.29 -3.99
C GLY A 134 1.23 6.55 -3.29
N HIS A 135 0.88 6.46 -2.00
CA HIS A 135 0.59 7.65 -1.18
C HIS A 135 1.82 8.55 -1.00
N ALA A 136 3.01 7.96 -0.81
CA ALA A 136 4.25 8.71 -0.72
C ALA A 136 4.59 9.48 -2.01
N ILE A 137 4.37 8.87 -3.19
CA ILE A 137 4.53 9.55 -4.49
C ILE A 137 3.46 10.62 -4.69
N HIS A 138 2.22 10.37 -4.27
CA HIS A 138 1.15 11.37 -4.32
C HIS A 138 1.48 12.61 -3.47
N GLY A 139 2.03 12.40 -2.27
CA GLY A 139 2.65 13.46 -1.48
C GLY A 139 3.71 14.17 -2.31
N LEU A 140 4.74 13.41 -2.73
CA LEU A 140 5.97 13.93 -3.29
C LEU A 140 5.72 14.76 -4.53
N LEU A 141 4.73 14.44 -5.34
CA LEU A 141 4.40 15.16 -6.57
C LEU A 141 3.29 16.21 -6.37
N GLY A 142 2.51 16.12 -5.30
CA GLY A 142 1.34 16.97 -5.01
C GLY A 142 1.68 18.34 -4.43
N ARG A 143 2.63 19.06 -5.02
CA ARG A 143 3.06 20.39 -4.54
C ARG A 143 1.98 21.44 -4.76
N THR A 144 1.73 22.24 -3.73
CA THR A 144 0.86 23.41 -3.83
C THR A 144 1.44 24.59 -3.04
N ARG A 145 0.87 25.78 -3.20
CA ARG A 145 1.24 26.95 -2.40
C ARG A 145 0.70 26.90 -0.97
N LEU A 146 -0.29 26.06 -0.72
CA LEU A 146 -1.00 25.98 0.56
C LEU A 146 -0.73 24.64 1.20
N ALA A 147 -0.05 24.63 2.35
CA ALA A 147 0.25 23.41 3.09
C ALA A 147 -0.98 22.52 3.32
N SER A 148 -2.14 23.13 3.57
CA SER A 148 -3.43 22.45 3.80
C SER A 148 -4.04 21.78 2.57
N GLN A 149 -3.47 22.00 1.39
CA GLN A 149 -3.91 21.43 0.11
C GLN A 149 -2.80 20.63 -0.58
N SER A 150 -1.68 20.40 0.11
CA SER A 150 -0.53 19.67 -0.43
C SER A 150 -0.70 18.15 -0.32
N GLY A 151 -0.18 17.44 -1.30
CA GLY A 151 -0.05 15.99 -1.31
C GLY A 151 -1.39 15.28 -1.18
N THR A 152 -1.48 14.40 -0.18
CA THR A 152 -2.67 13.60 0.12
C THR A 152 -3.81 14.38 0.79
N SER A 153 -3.70 15.71 0.89
CA SER A 153 -4.75 16.63 1.41
C SER A 153 -5.88 16.85 0.40
N VAL A 154 -6.47 15.75 -0.06
CA VAL A 154 -7.57 15.70 -1.03
C VAL A 154 -8.85 15.18 -0.37
N LYS A 155 -9.94 15.05 -1.14
CA LYS A 155 -11.16 14.42 -0.63
C LYS A 155 -10.86 12.99 -0.14
N ARG A 156 -11.38 12.61 1.02
CA ARG A 156 -11.11 11.31 1.66
C ARG A 156 -11.53 10.11 0.82
N ASP A 157 -12.52 10.28 -0.04
CA ASP A 157 -12.98 9.26 -0.98
C ASP A 157 -12.21 9.27 -2.31
N PHE A 158 -11.24 10.17 -2.47
CA PHE A 158 -10.31 10.24 -3.61
C PHE A 158 -8.89 9.85 -3.21
N VAL A 159 -8.49 10.02 -1.95
CA VAL A 159 -7.10 9.82 -1.50
C VAL A 159 -6.55 8.42 -1.81
N GLU A 160 -7.40 7.40 -1.80
CA GLU A 160 -7.02 6.01 -2.12
C GLU A 160 -6.88 5.72 -3.62
N MET A 161 -7.40 6.60 -4.49
CA MET A 161 -7.41 6.34 -5.93
C MET A 161 -5.98 6.25 -6.50
N PRO A 162 -5.03 7.17 -6.22
CA PRO A 162 -3.68 7.08 -6.77
C PRO A 162 -2.93 5.82 -6.32
N SER A 163 -3.00 5.46 -5.03
CA SER A 163 -2.34 4.25 -4.51
C SER A 163 -2.93 2.98 -5.12
N GLN A 164 -4.26 2.87 -5.18
CA GLN A 164 -4.95 1.72 -5.80
C GLN A 164 -4.68 1.61 -7.31
N MET A 165 -4.55 2.73 -8.02
CA MET A 165 -4.17 2.73 -9.44
C MET A 165 -2.77 2.16 -9.64
N LEU A 166 -1.83 2.45 -8.75
CA LEU A 166 -0.45 1.96 -8.82
C LEU A 166 -0.33 0.48 -8.42
N GLU A 167 -1.22 -0.05 -7.60
CA GLU A 167 -1.31 -1.50 -7.33
C GLU A 167 -1.55 -2.32 -8.61
N GLU A 168 -2.21 -1.74 -9.62
CA GLU A 168 -2.54 -2.46 -10.86
C GLU A 168 -1.28 -2.87 -11.65
N TRP A 169 -0.16 -2.19 -11.44
CA TRP A 169 1.14 -2.57 -12.02
C TRP A 169 1.60 -3.95 -11.57
N LEU A 170 1.17 -4.43 -10.40
CA LEU A 170 1.51 -5.79 -9.92
C LEU A 170 0.83 -6.91 -10.71
N TRP A 171 -0.03 -6.57 -11.67
CA TRP A 171 -0.61 -7.53 -12.61
C TRP A 171 0.09 -7.53 -13.98
N ASP A 172 1.05 -6.62 -14.18
CA ASP A 172 1.88 -6.58 -15.37
C ASP A 172 3.09 -7.53 -15.24
N THR A 173 3.41 -8.22 -16.33
CA THR A 173 4.47 -9.24 -16.35
C THR A 173 5.85 -8.61 -16.20
N GLU A 174 6.09 -7.47 -16.87
CA GLU A 174 7.38 -6.80 -16.89
C GLU A 174 7.64 -6.14 -15.54
N VAL A 175 6.61 -5.50 -14.96
CA VAL A 175 6.70 -4.97 -13.59
C VAL A 175 7.04 -6.07 -12.58
N LEU A 176 6.34 -7.21 -12.62
CA LEU A 176 6.62 -8.31 -11.72
C LEU A 176 8.08 -8.79 -11.85
N LYS A 177 8.62 -8.86 -13.07
CA LYS A 177 10.03 -9.20 -13.30
C LYS A 177 11.00 -8.13 -12.79
N MET A 178 10.65 -6.84 -12.90
CA MET A 178 11.50 -5.75 -12.42
C MET A 178 11.67 -5.71 -10.90
N ILE A 179 10.64 -6.14 -10.16
CA ILE A 179 10.62 -6.07 -8.69
C ILE A 179 10.96 -7.39 -7.99
N SER A 180 11.36 -8.40 -8.75
CA SER A 180 11.59 -9.75 -8.23
C SER A 180 12.87 -10.38 -8.76
N SER A 181 13.51 -11.17 -7.91
CA SER A 181 14.68 -11.98 -8.22
C SER A 181 14.84 -13.02 -7.12
N HIS A 182 15.21 -14.24 -7.48
CA HIS A 182 15.37 -15.31 -6.51
C HIS A 182 16.50 -14.99 -5.52
N TYR A 183 16.20 -15.00 -4.23
CA TYR A 183 17.10 -14.49 -3.18
C TYR A 183 18.46 -15.20 -3.09
N LYS A 184 18.58 -16.46 -3.56
CA LYS A 184 19.85 -17.21 -3.56
C LYS A 184 20.57 -17.23 -4.89
N THR A 185 19.82 -17.25 -5.99
CA THR A 185 20.39 -17.56 -7.31
C THR A 185 20.41 -16.34 -8.22
N GLY A 186 19.67 -15.28 -7.89
CA GLY A 186 19.51 -14.11 -8.75
C GLY A 186 18.59 -14.34 -9.96
N GLU A 187 18.11 -15.58 -10.16
CA GLU A 187 17.26 -15.96 -11.29
C GLU A 187 15.98 -15.11 -11.34
N PRO A 188 15.52 -14.70 -12.53
CA PRO A 188 14.29 -13.94 -12.69
C PRO A 188 13.07 -14.78 -12.31
N LEU A 189 11.97 -14.11 -11.95
CA LEU A 189 10.71 -14.77 -11.66
C LEU A 189 10.17 -15.52 -12.90
N PRO A 190 10.01 -16.85 -12.84
CA PRO A 190 9.59 -17.64 -13.98
C PRO A 190 8.18 -17.28 -14.45
N ASP A 191 7.95 -17.28 -15.76
CA ASP A 191 6.64 -16.98 -16.35
C ASP A 191 5.52 -17.90 -15.83
N ALA A 192 5.85 -19.14 -15.45
CA ALA A 192 4.91 -20.06 -14.82
C ALA A 192 4.40 -19.52 -13.46
N LEU A 193 5.28 -18.95 -12.63
CA LEU A 193 4.90 -18.34 -11.36
C LEU A 193 4.14 -17.03 -11.58
N ILE A 194 4.53 -16.23 -12.58
CA ILE A 194 3.79 -15.01 -12.97
C ILE A 194 2.35 -15.34 -13.36
N ARG A 195 2.14 -16.37 -14.20
CA ARG A 195 0.78 -16.83 -14.55
C ARG A 195 -0.01 -17.24 -13.31
N ASN A 196 0.62 -17.90 -12.34
CA ASN A 196 -0.02 -18.31 -11.10
C ASN A 196 -0.37 -17.12 -10.20
N ILE A 197 0.49 -16.10 -10.11
CA ILE A 197 0.21 -14.84 -9.41
C ILE A 197 -1.00 -14.15 -10.05
N LYS A 198 -1.00 -13.98 -11.38
CA LYS A 198 -2.07 -13.28 -12.11
C LYS A 198 -3.42 -13.98 -12.02
N LYS A 199 -3.45 -15.33 -12.01
CA LYS A 199 -4.69 -16.10 -11.78
C LYS A 199 -5.36 -15.77 -10.45
N ARG A 200 -4.61 -15.33 -9.44
CA ARG A 200 -5.17 -14.96 -8.14
C ARG A 200 -5.88 -13.63 -8.12
N LYS A 201 -5.69 -12.75 -9.12
CA LYS A 201 -6.25 -11.39 -9.12
C LYS A 201 -7.74 -11.37 -8.78
N HIS A 202 -8.49 -12.32 -9.32
CA HIS A 202 -9.95 -12.41 -9.13
C HIS A 202 -10.37 -13.47 -8.13
N PHE A 203 -9.43 -14.29 -7.66
CA PHE A 203 -9.74 -15.34 -6.70
C PHE A 203 -10.11 -14.71 -5.36
N ASP A 204 -11.22 -15.17 -4.76
CA ASP A 204 -11.71 -14.67 -3.47
C ASP A 204 -12.13 -13.19 -3.48
N SER A 205 -12.25 -12.59 -4.68
CA SER A 205 -12.61 -11.17 -4.82
C SER A 205 -14.02 -10.88 -4.28
N GLY A 206 -14.95 -11.85 -4.38
CA GLY A 206 -16.29 -11.76 -3.80
C GLY A 206 -16.27 -11.66 -2.28
N ASP A 207 -15.61 -12.59 -1.59
CA ASP A 207 -15.49 -12.60 -0.12
C ASP A 207 -14.78 -11.34 0.39
N TRP A 208 -13.67 -10.98 -0.25
CA TRP A 208 -12.95 -9.75 0.09
C TRP A 208 -13.83 -8.51 -0.07
N THR A 209 -14.57 -8.40 -1.17
CA THR A 209 -15.50 -7.28 -1.44
C THR A 209 -16.61 -7.24 -0.42
N GLN A 210 -17.22 -8.39 -0.12
CA GLN A 210 -18.27 -8.52 0.88
C GLN A 210 -17.78 -8.06 2.25
N ARG A 211 -16.56 -8.43 2.65
CA ARG A 211 -15.92 -7.95 3.88
C ARG A 211 -15.74 -6.43 3.87
N GLN A 212 -15.32 -5.82 2.76
CA GLN A 212 -15.19 -4.36 2.66
C GLN A 212 -16.55 -3.64 2.76
N ILE A 213 -17.59 -4.19 2.12
CA ILE A 213 -18.96 -3.69 2.23
C ILE A 213 -19.44 -3.77 3.68
N TYR A 214 -19.20 -4.88 4.36
CA TYR A 214 -19.49 -5.05 5.78
C TYR A 214 -18.83 -3.96 6.64
N LEU A 215 -17.53 -3.74 6.50
CA LEU A 215 -16.81 -2.72 7.27
C LEU A 215 -17.30 -1.30 6.97
N ALA A 216 -17.58 -1.00 5.70
CA ALA A 216 -18.10 0.30 5.27
C ALA A 216 -19.49 0.57 5.86
N LEU A 217 -20.41 -0.40 5.77
CA LEU A 217 -21.75 -0.28 6.32
C LEU A 217 -21.74 -0.21 7.85
N PHE A 218 -20.91 -1.02 8.50
CA PHE A 218 -20.70 -0.95 9.94
C PHE A 218 -20.25 0.45 10.38
N ALA A 219 -19.23 1.01 9.71
CA ALA A 219 -18.71 2.34 10.03
C ALA A 219 -19.77 3.43 9.79
N LEU A 220 -20.48 3.39 8.66
CA LEU A 220 -21.59 4.32 8.37
C LEU A 220 -22.68 4.23 9.44
N ALA A 221 -23.07 3.02 9.85
CA ALA A 221 -24.07 2.82 10.88
C ALA A 221 -23.60 3.32 12.24
N LEU A 222 -22.34 3.07 12.62
CA LEU A 222 -21.77 3.54 13.89
C LEU A 222 -21.75 5.08 13.96
N PHE A 223 -21.39 5.76 12.87
CA PHE A 223 -21.28 7.23 12.81
C PHE A 223 -22.52 7.96 12.28
N GLY A 224 -23.58 7.25 11.89
CA GLY A 224 -24.85 7.85 11.46
C GLY A 224 -25.64 8.55 12.59
N PRO A 225 -26.87 9.00 12.33
CA PRO A 225 -27.75 9.57 13.38
C PRO A 225 -28.10 8.56 14.49
N GLY A 226 -28.51 9.07 15.66
CA GLY A 226 -28.96 8.28 16.82
C GLY A 226 -27.93 8.24 17.97
N ALA A 227 -28.41 8.41 19.20
CA ALA A 227 -27.60 8.27 20.42
C ALA A 227 -27.47 6.79 20.85
N ASP A 228 -26.46 6.48 21.67
CA ASP A 228 -26.28 5.20 22.36
C ASP A 228 -26.32 3.93 21.49
N LYS A 229 -25.52 3.93 20.41
CA LYS A 229 -25.38 2.75 19.56
C LYS A 229 -24.56 1.68 20.26
N ASN A 230 -25.03 0.44 20.19
CA ASN A 230 -24.29 -0.74 20.58
C ASN A 230 -23.43 -1.25 19.40
N PRO A 231 -22.10 -1.08 19.41
CA PRO A 231 -21.24 -1.50 18.31
C PRO A 231 -21.27 -3.01 18.09
N HIS A 232 -21.46 -3.79 19.16
CA HIS A 232 -21.52 -5.25 19.04
C HIS A 232 -22.79 -5.71 18.31
N ALA A 233 -23.94 -5.11 18.65
CA ALA A 233 -25.21 -5.40 17.96
C ALA A 233 -25.16 -5.01 16.48
N LEU A 234 -24.53 -3.86 16.15
CA LEU A 234 -24.31 -3.45 14.76
C LEU A 234 -23.39 -4.43 14.02
N GLN A 235 -22.28 -4.83 14.65
CA GLN A 235 -21.37 -5.82 14.09
C GLN A 235 -22.12 -7.13 13.80
N GLU A 236 -22.86 -7.67 14.77
CA GLU A 236 -23.61 -8.91 14.60
C GLU A 236 -24.65 -8.80 13.48
N HIS A 237 -25.44 -7.71 13.48
CA HIS A 237 -26.46 -7.47 12.46
C HIS A 237 -25.88 -7.50 11.04
N TYR A 238 -24.85 -6.69 10.78
CA TYR A 238 -24.25 -6.63 9.44
C TYR A 238 -23.50 -7.90 9.08
N TYR A 239 -22.81 -8.54 10.04
CA TYR A 239 -22.08 -9.78 9.77
C TYR A 239 -23.03 -10.91 9.41
N ARG A 240 -24.14 -11.09 10.15
CA ARG A 240 -25.15 -12.11 9.83
C ARG A 240 -25.88 -11.83 8.51
N THR A 241 -26.12 -10.56 8.19
CA THR A 241 -26.82 -10.17 6.96
C THR A 241 -25.95 -10.34 5.73
N LEU A 242 -24.69 -9.91 5.80
CA LEU A 242 -23.80 -9.86 4.63
C LEU A 242 -22.94 -11.12 4.50
N CYS A 243 -22.61 -11.77 5.60
CA CYS A 243 -21.78 -12.98 5.65
C CYS A 243 -22.52 -14.18 6.26
N PRO A 244 -23.74 -14.54 5.79
CA PRO A 244 -24.56 -15.58 6.42
C PRO A 244 -23.92 -16.97 6.40
N HIS A 245 -22.93 -17.19 5.53
CA HIS A 245 -22.22 -18.45 5.37
C HIS A 245 -21.03 -18.61 6.32
N VAL A 246 -20.66 -17.55 7.06
CA VAL A 246 -19.56 -17.57 8.02
C VAL A 246 -20.13 -17.53 9.44
N LEU A 247 -19.63 -18.40 10.30
CA LEU A 247 -20.05 -18.44 11.69
C LEU A 247 -19.68 -17.12 12.39
N PHE A 248 -20.68 -16.41 12.90
CA PHE A 248 -20.45 -15.28 13.79
C PHE A 248 -20.01 -15.78 15.17
N TRP A 249 -18.87 -15.30 15.64
CA TRP A 249 -18.35 -15.61 16.98
C TRP A 249 -18.81 -14.53 17.97
N PRO A 250 -19.64 -14.84 18.99
CA PRO A 250 -20.22 -13.84 19.89
C PRO A 250 -19.20 -13.02 20.68
N GLU A 251 -18.01 -13.55 20.89
CA GLU A 251 -16.90 -12.91 21.60
C GLU A 251 -16.03 -12.05 20.67
N ASP A 252 -16.29 -12.08 19.35
CA ASP A 252 -15.59 -11.20 18.41
C ASP A 252 -15.91 -9.73 18.71
N ARG A 253 -14.86 -8.92 18.74
CA ARG A 253 -14.88 -7.48 19.01
C ARG A 253 -14.09 -6.76 17.92
N MET A 254 -14.26 -7.15 16.66
CA MET A 254 -13.58 -6.57 15.51
C MET A 254 -13.54 -5.03 15.58
N TYR A 255 -14.65 -4.38 15.94
CA TYR A 255 -14.73 -2.93 16.09
C TYR A 255 -13.74 -2.32 17.07
N ALA A 256 -13.32 -3.05 18.13
CA ALA A 256 -12.32 -2.59 19.09
C ALA A 256 -10.90 -2.60 18.53
N SER A 257 -10.66 -3.38 17.47
CA SER A 257 -9.39 -3.44 16.73
C SER A 257 -9.44 -2.70 15.40
N PHE A 258 -10.58 -2.09 15.05
CA PHE A 258 -10.74 -1.42 13.76
C PHE A 258 -10.22 0.01 13.82
N GLY A 259 -8.90 0.17 13.72
CA GLY A 259 -8.23 1.47 13.84
C GLY A 259 -8.73 2.56 12.88
N HIS A 260 -9.32 2.19 11.73
CA HIS A 260 -9.88 3.15 10.80
C HIS A 260 -11.06 3.94 11.38
N LEU A 261 -11.70 3.48 12.45
CA LEU A 261 -12.79 4.21 13.09
C LEU A 261 -12.33 5.54 13.71
N THR A 262 -11.06 5.70 14.10
CA THR A 262 -10.56 6.94 14.73
C THR A 262 -10.05 7.98 13.73
N GLY A 263 -9.67 7.56 12.51
CA GLY A 263 -9.17 8.45 11.46
C GLY A 263 -10.11 8.62 10.26
N TYR A 264 -10.63 7.51 9.72
CA TYR A 264 -11.56 7.51 8.58
C TYR A 264 -13.01 7.64 9.04
N ALA A 265 -13.36 7.09 10.20
CA ALA A 265 -14.70 7.11 10.77
C ALA A 265 -15.76 6.67 9.73
N SER A 266 -16.77 7.50 9.46
CA SER A 266 -17.84 7.26 8.47
C SER A 266 -17.37 7.16 7.01
N ARG A 267 -16.08 7.30 6.73
CA ARG A 267 -15.52 7.45 5.37
C ARG A 267 -14.84 6.19 4.86
N TYR A 268 -14.93 5.07 5.58
CA TYR A 268 -14.32 3.80 5.18
C TYR A 268 -14.82 3.29 3.81
N TYR A 269 -16.03 3.69 3.38
CA TYR A 269 -16.55 3.38 2.05
C TYR A 269 -15.64 3.86 0.91
N GLY A 270 -14.74 4.83 1.14
CA GLY A 270 -13.76 5.31 0.17
C GLY A 270 -12.83 4.22 -0.36
N TYR A 271 -12.53 3.19 0.43
CA TYR A 271 -11.68 2.06 0.01
C TYR A 271 -12.31 1.18 -1.07
N GLY A 272 -13.65 1.17 -1.16
CA GLY A 272 -14.40 0.31 -2.09
C GLY A 272 -14.21 0.64 -3.57
N ARG A 273 -13.46 1.69 -3.94
CA ARG A 273 -13.34 2.15 -5.35
C ARG A 273 -12.43 1.32 -6.27
N ARG A 274 -11.96 0.14 -5.86
CA ARG A 274 -11.32 -0.85 -6.77
C ARG A 274 -12.20 -1.19 -8.02
N PHE A 275 -13.45 -0.75 -8.08
CA PHE A 275 -14.43 -1.01 -9.14
C PHE A 275 -14.53 0.04 -10.26
N LEU A 276 -13.59 0.98 -10.42
CA LEU A 276 -13.53 1.84 -11.61
C LEU A 276 -12.34 1.43 -12.52
N PRO A 277 -12.47 0.33 -13.29
CA PRO A 277 -11.40 -0.21 -14.14
C PRO A 277 -10.97 0.69 -15.32
N SER A 278 -11.63 1.84 -15.54
CA SER A 278 -11.47 2.64 -16.76
C SER A 278 -10.17 3.43 -16.85
N ILE A 279 -9.45 3.68 -15.75
CA ILE A 279 -8.22 4.48 -15.76
C ILE A 279 -7.00 3.63 -16.19
N CYS A 280 -6.86 2.40 -15.68
CA CYS A 280 -5.71 1.55 -16.00
C CYS A 280 -5.70 0.99 -17.43
N SER A 281 -6.87 0.85 -18.08
CA SER A 281 -6.92 0.42 -19.49
C SER A 281 -6.32 1.45 -20.46
N ALA A 282 -6.16 2.70 -20.04
CA ALA A 282 -5.57 3.76 -20.86
C ALA A 282 -4.03 3.78 -20.79
N THR A 283 -3.44 3.39 -19.66
CA THR A 283 -1.98 3.50 -19.41
C THR A 283 -1.18 2.29 -19.89
N SER A 284 -1.80 1.12 -20.06
CA SER A 284 -1.11 -0.06 -20.60
C SER A 284 -0.74 0.06 -22.09
N ARG A 285 -1.24 1.08 -22.80
CA ARG A 285 -0.88 1.36 -24.20
C ARG A 285 0.22 2.41 -24.37
N SER A 286 0.60 3.11 -23.29
CA SER A 286 1.59 4.19 -23.35
C SER A 286 2.99 3.79 -22.89
N ILE A 287 3.18 2.53 -22.45
CA ILE A 287 4.50 1.99 -22.04
C ILE A 287 5.29 1.49 -23.26
N ASP A 288 4.65 1.35 -24.43
CA ASP A 288 5.25 0.89 -25.69
C ASP A 288 5.73 2.04 -26.63
N CYS A 289 5.98 3.25 -26.12
CA CYS A 289 6.58 4.36 -26.87
C CYS A 289 7.81 4.93 -26.16
#